data_AF-M1AZQ2-F1
#
_entry.id   AF-M1AZQ2-F1
#
_cell.length_a   1.000
_cell.length_b   1.000
_cell.length_c   1.000
_cell.angle_alpha   90.00
_cell.angle_beta   90.00
_cell.angle_gamma   90.00
#
_symmetry.space_group_name_H-M   'P 1'
#
loop_
_entity.id
_entity.type
_entity.pdbx_description
1 polymer ?
#
loop_
_entity_poly.entity_id
_entity_poly.type
_entity_poly.pdbx_seq_one_letter_code
_entity_poly.pdbx_strand_id
1 'polypeptide(L)'
;MSGMKLLTVVLVVAAAAASVVDAGAEKLPAGVLSLERIFPVNGKVELEELRARDKARHARMLQSFGGGIVDFPVVGSSDPYLVGLYFTKVRLGTPPREYNVQIDTGSDILWVTCSSCDDCPRTSGLGVELNFYDATVSSTASPISCADQVCASIVQTTSAECSTETNQCGYTFQYGDGSGTTGHYVADLLYFDTVLGTSLIANSSAPIVFGCSTSQSGDLTKTDRAIDGIFGFGQQGLSVISQLSSRGITPKVFSHCLKGEGNGGGILVLGEILDPRIVYSPLVPSQAHYNVYLQSIAVNGQLVPVDPSVFATSGNRGTIVDSGTTLSYIAAEAYDPFVSAVSSAITLSVST
;
A
#
# COMPACT_ATOMS: atom_id res chain seq x y z
N MET A 1 1.84 -34.99 72.70
CA MET A 1 0.66 -35.14 71.82
C MET A 1 0.48 -33.81 71.11
N SER A 2 0.52 -33.62 69.79
CA SER A 2 0.76 -34.47 68.63
C SER A 2 1.32 -33.51 67.57
N GLY A 3 2.39 -33.91 66.89
CA GLY A 3 2.98 -33.12 65.81
C GLY A 3 2.20 -33.29 64.51
N MET A 4 2.03 -32.22 63.74
CA MET A 4 1.44 -32.27 62.41
C MET A 4 2.44 -31.66 61.42
N LYS A 5 3.03 -32.53 60.61
CA LYS A 5 3.96 -32.20 59.52
C LYS A 5 3.16 -31.67 58.33
N LEU A 6 3.56 -30.53 57.79
CA LEU A 6 3.05 -30.01 56.51
C LEU A 6 3.92 -30.60 55.39
N LEU A 7 3.33 -31.45 54.56
CA LEU A 7 4.00 -32.11 53.43
C LEU A 7 3.80 -31.26 52.17
N THR A 8 4.88 -30.70 51.63
CA THR A 8 4.90 -30.03 50.33
C THR A 8 4.91 -31.08 49.23
N VAL A 9 3.82 -31.17 48.45
CA VAL A 9 3.74 -32.04 47.26
C VAL A 9 4.27 -31.26 46.05
N VAL A 10 5.47 -31.63 45.59
CA VAL A 10 6.01 -31.20 44.29
C VAL A 10 5.59 -32.24 43.26
N LEU A 11 4.72 -31.86 42.33
CA LEU A 11 4.28 -32.70 41.22
C LEU A 11 5.34 -32.64 40.11
N VAL A 12 6.17 -33.69 40.02
CA VAL A 12 7.07 -33.92 38.89
C VAL A 12 6.30 -34.74 37.86
N VAL A 13 5.89 -34.13 36.75
CA VAL A 13 5.35 -34.87 35.60
C VAL A 13 6.53 -35.31 34.73
N ALA A 14 6.88 -36.58 34.86
CA ALA A 14 7.85 -37.25 33.99
C ALA A 14 7.20 -37.52 32.62
N ALA A 15 7.72 -36.88 31.57
CA ALA A 15 7.36 -37.21 30.19
C ALA A 15 8.08 -38.49 29.78
N ALA A 16 7.31 -39.56 29.56
CA ALA A 16 7.81 -40.80 28.99
C ALA A 16 8.12 -40.61 27.50
N ALA A 17 9.40 -40.58 27.14
CA ALA A 17 9.84 -40.68 25.75
C ALA A 17 9.80 -42.16 25.33
N ALA A 18 8.79 -42.54 24.54
CA ALA A 18 8.78 -43.81 23.85
C ALA A 18 9.84 -43.79 22.75
N SER A 19 10.89 -44.60 22.90
CA SER A 19 11.90 -44.85 21.87
C SER A 19 11.32 -45.84 20.86
N VAL A 20 10.85 -45.31 19.72
CA VAL A 20 10.67 -46.14 18.53
C VAL A 20 12.03 -46.18 17.82
N VAL A 21 12.63 -47.36 17.85
CA VAL A 21 13.83 -47.69 17.07
C VAL A 21 13.39 -47.78 15.61
N ASP A 22 13.69 -46.76 14.81
CA ASP A 22 13.60 -46.89 13.36
C ASP A 22 14.99 -47.14 12.79
N ALA A 23 15.11 -48.28 12.13
CA ALA A 23 16.35 -48.77 11.55
C ALA A 23 16.41 -48.29 10.09
N GLY A 24 17.44 -47.50 9.77
CA GLY A 24 17.80 -47.19 8.38
C GLY A 24 17.33 -45.83 7.89
N ALA A 25 18.04 -44.78 8.30
CA ALA A 25 18.10 -43.55 7.52
C ALA A 25 19.57 -43.11 7.46
N GLU A 26 20.17 -43.23 6.27
CA GLU A 26 21.46 -42.62 5.97
C GLU A 26 21.39 -41.13 6.30
N LYS A 27 22.33 -40.64 7.12
CA LYS A 27 22.50 -39.22 7.38
C LYS A 27 22.90 -38.54 6.07
N LEU A 28 21.95 -37.89 5.41
CA LEU A 28 22.24 -37.01 4.28
C LEU A 28 23.15 -35.86 4.73
N PRO A 29 24.09 -35.39 3.88
CA PRO A 29 25.04 -34.36 4.25
C PRO A 29 24.33 -33.04 4.59
N ALA A 30 24.88 -32.30 5.57
CA ALA A 30 24.46 -30.94 5.86
C ALA A 30 24.62 -30.08 4.60
N GLY A 31 23.49 -29.70 3.99
CA GLY A 31 23.43 -28.99 2.71
C GLY A 31 22.29 -29.44 1.79
N VAL A 32 21.61 -30.55 2.07
CA VAL A 32 20.42 -30.98 1.30
C VAL A 32 19.15 -30.40 1.93
N LEU A 33 18.50 -29.47 1.23
CA LEU A 33 17.15 -29.03 1.55
C LEU A 33 16.15 -30.15 1.16
N SER A 34 15.68 -30.91 2.15
CA SER A 34 14.53 -31.80 1.95
C SER A 34 13.28 -30.96 1.69
N LEU A 35 12.80 -30.99 0.45
CA LEU A 35 11.53 -30.40 0.06
C LEU A 35 10.44 -31.45 0.24
N GLU A 36 9.71 -31.36 1.35
CA GLU A 36 8.50 -32.14 1.55
C GLU A 36 7.29 -31.40 0.97
N ARG A 37 6.50 -32.14 0.18
CA ARG A 37 5.27 -31.60 -0.40
C ARG A 37 4.23 -31.54 0.71
N ILE A 38 3.92 -30.34 1.19
CA ILE A 38 2.97 -30.18 2.31
C ILE A 38 1.53 -30.55 1.91
N PHE A 39 1.19 -30.41 0.63
CA PHE A 39 -0.12 -30.83 0.13
C PHE A 39 -0.03 -32.19 -0.55
N PRO A 40 -0.91 -33.15 -0.18
CA PRO A 40 -0.96 -34.44 -0.84
C PRO A 40 -1.34 -34.27 -2.31
N VAL A 41 -0.73 -35.06 -3.19
CA VAL A 41 -0.92 -34.99 -4.66
C VAL A 41 -2.40 -35.14 -5.07
N ASN A 42 -3.19 -35.83 -4.24
CA ASN A 42 -4.60 -36.11 -4.47
C ASN A 42 -5.54 -35.42 -3.44
N GLY A 43 -5.02 -34.52 -2.60
CA GLY A 43 -5.83 -33.77 -1.63
C GLY A 43 -6.43 -32.52 -2.27
N LYS A 44 -7.74 -32.32 -2.12
CA LYS A 44 -8.33 -30.99 -2.36
C LYS A 44 -7.90 -30.08 -1.21
N VAL A 45 -7.28 -28.95 -1.56
CA VAL A 45 -6.90 -27.90 -0.61
C VAL A 45 -7.83 -26.73 -0.88
N GLU A 46 -8.46 -26.22 0.17
CA GLU A 46 -9.33 -25.06 0.05
C GLU A 46 -8.50 -23.82 -0.33
N LEU A 47 -9.06 -22.95 -1.18
CA LEU A 47 -8.37 -21.74 -1.66
C LEU A 47 -7.94 -20.83 -0.50
N GLU A 48 -8.73 -20.79 0.57
CA GLU A 48 -8.43 -20.02 1.78
C GLU A 48 -7.20 -20.55 2.52
N GLU A 49 -6.97 -21.87 2.52
CA GLU A 49 -5.79 -22.46 3.14
C GLU A 49 -4.52 -22.17 2.32
N LEU A 50 -4.64 -22.17 0.99
CA LEU A 50 -3.56 -21.74 0.10
C LEU A 50 -3.23 -20.26 0.28
N ARG A 51 -4.24 -19.38 0.38
CA ARG A 51 -4.08 -17.94 0.64
C ARG A 51 -3.44 -17.69 2.00
N ALA A 52 -3.93 -18.33 3.06
CA ALA A 52 -3.36 -18.21 4.41
C ALA A 52 -1.89 -18.66 4.45
N ARG A 53 -1.55 -19.71 3.70
CA ARG A 53 -0.17 -20.20 3.62
C ARG A 53 0.73 -19.28 2.80
N ASP A 54 0.21 -18.71 1.72
CA ASP A 54 0.92 -17.72 0.92
C ASP A 54 1.23 -16.47 1.76
N LYS A 55 0.23 -15.96 2.50
CA LYS A 55 0.39 -14.90 3.50
C LYS A 55 1.44 -15.27 4.55
N ALA A 56 1.42 -16.49 5.10
CA ALA A 56 2.40 -16.94 6.10
C ALA A 56 3.82 -17.12 5.52
N ARG A 57 3.96 -17.46 4.24
CA ARG A 57 5.25 -17.50 3.55
C ARG A 57 5.77 -16.09 3.31
N HIS A 58 4.91 -15.18 2.86
CA HIS A 58 5.23 -13.77 2.68
C HIS A 58 5.68 -13.14 4.01
N ALA A 59 4.96 -13.42 5.10
CA ALA A 59 5.31 -13.03 6.46
C ALA A 59 6.73 -13.43 6.91
N ARG A 60 7.29 -14.53 6.38
CA ARG A 60 8.66 -14.95 6.74
C ARG A 60 9.75 -14.07 6.11
N MET A 61 9.46 -13.36 5.02
CA MET A 61 10.37 -12.38 4.42
C MET A 61 10.34 -11.03 5.15
N LEU A 62 9.36 -10.86 6.04
CA LEU A 62 8.97 -9.62 6.70
C LEU A 62 9.42 -9.69 8.17
N GLN A 63 10.72 -9.57 8.47
CA GLN A 63 11.23 -9.63 9.84
C GLN A 63 12.07 -8.42 10.23
N SER A 64 11.84 -7.97 11.47
CA SER A 64 12.83 -7.35 12.37
C SER A 64 12.83 -5.82 12.56
N PHE A 65 11.68 -5.19 12.83
CA PHE A 65 11.63 -3.98 13.68
C PHE A 65 10.35 -3.95 14.52
N GLY A 66 10.33 -3.20 15.62
CA GLY A 66 9.16 -3.08 16.50
C GLY A 66 7.97 -2.45 15.75
N GLY A 67 6.85 -3.17 15.70
CA GLY A 67 5.66 -2.82 14.91
C GLY A 67 5.26 -3.98 13.99
N GLY A 68 3.96 -4.11 13.71
CA GLY A 68 3.43 -5.11 12.80
C GLY A 68 3.48 -4.63 11.35
N ILE A 69 3.50 -5.58 10.42
CA ILE A 69 3.51 -5.30 8.99
C ILE A 69 2.10 -5.49 8.43
N VAL A 70 1.55 -4.46 7.80
CA VAL A 70 0.21 -4.49 7.23
C VAL A 70 0.27 -4.93 5.77
N ASP A 71 -0.48 -5.97 5.41
CA ASP A 71 -0.48 -6.54 4.07
C ASP A 71 -1.78 -6.24 3.30
N PHE A 72 -1.63 -5.90 2.02
CA PHE A 72 -2.71 -5.55 1.10
C PHE A 72 -2.53 -6.26 -0.25
N PRO A 73 -3.52 -7.06 -0.72
CA PRO A 73 -3.48 -7.61 -2.06
C PRO A 73 -3.67 -6.50 -3.09
N VAL A 74 -2.90 -6.54 -4.19
CA VAL A 74 -3.02 -5.56 -5.27
C VAL A 74 -3.65 -6.18 -6.51
N VAL A 75 -4.59 -5.46 -7.09
CA VAL A 75 -5.28 -5.75 -8.35
C VAL A 75 -4.97 -4.62 -9.34
N GLY A 76 -5.18 -4.86 -10.63
CA GLY A 76 -4.97 -3.87 -11.68
C GLY A 76 -3.87 -4.28 -12.65
N SER A 77 -3.49 -3.39 -13.55
CA SER A 77 -2.55 -3.65 -14.64
C SER A 77 -1.83 -2.39 -15.06
N SER A 78 -0.57 -2.53 -15.49
CA SER A 78 0.19 -1.43 -16.11
C SER A 78 -0.20 -1.13 -17.55
N ASP A 79 -1.09 -1.92 -18.18
CA ASP A 79 -1.46 -1.73 -19.57
C ASP A 79 -2.27 -0.42 -19.76
N PRO A 80 -1.70 0.61 -20.42
CA PRO A 80 -2.36 1.89 -20.63
C PRO A 80 -3.54 1.80 -21.62
N TYR A 81 -3.62 0.75 -22.43
CA TYR A 81 -4.73 0.52 -23.36
C TYR A 81 -5.94 -0.12 -22.70
N LEU A 82 -5.76 -0.68 -21.50
CA LEU A 82 -6.87 -1.13 -20.66
C LEU A 82 -7.25 -0.03 -19.66
N VAL A 83 -6.37 0.23 -18.69
CA VAL A 83 -6.67 1.13 -17.56
C VAL A 83 -5.40 1.79 -17.04
N GLY A 84 -4.29 1.04 -16.96
CA GLY A 84 -3.02 1.55 -16.48
C GLY A 84 -3.04 1.95 -14.99
N LEU A 85 -3.70 1.16 -14.14
CA LEU A 85 -3.98 1.50 -12.75
C LEU A 85 -3.78 0.27 -11.85
N TYR A 86 -3.20 0.48 -10.67
CA TYR A 86 -3.15 -0.49 -9.58
C TYR A 86 -3.97 0.00 -8.40
N PHE A 87 -4.76 -0.90 -7.81
CA PHE A 87 -5.63 -0.61 -6.69
C PHE A 87 -5.65 -1.76 -5.68
N THR A 88 -6.05 -1.43 -4.46
CA THR A 88 -6.19 -2.38 -3.34
C THR A 88 -7.54 -2.21 -2.67
N LYS A 89 -7.87 -3.07 -1.72
CA LYS A 89 -9.05 -2.96 -0.88
C LYS A 89 -8.70 -2.46 0.51
N VAL A 90 -9.37 -1.41 0.95
CA VAL A 90 -9.36 -0.97 2.35
C VAL A 90 -10.70 -1.31 3.01
N ARG A 91 -10.68 -1.57 4.32
CA ARG A 91 -11.89 -1.87 5.09
C ARG A 91 -12.13 -0.77 6.12
N LEU A 92 -13.25 -0.06 5.99
CA LEU A 92 -13.57 1.10 6.83
C LEU A 92 -14.88 0.89 7.58
N GLY A 93 -14.96 1.43 8.79
CA GLY A 93 -16.21 1.55 9.56
C GLY A 93 -16.59 0.34 10.39
N THR A 94 -17.67 0.50 11.16
CA THR A 94 -18.25 -0.56 11.99
C THR A 94 -19.75 -0.68 11.73
N PRO A 95 -20.21 -1.75 11.05
CA PRO A 95 -19.43 -2.90 10.57
C PRO A 95 -18.46 -2.55 9.42
N PRO A 96 -17.35 -3.28 9.25
CA PRO A 96 -16.37 -2.99 8.20
C PRO A 96 -16.95 -3.17 6.81
N ARG A 97 -16.74 -2.19 5.92
CA ARG A 97 -17.08 -2.24 4.50
C ARG A 97 -15.84 -2.10 3.63
N GLU A 98 -15.80 -2.81 2.50
CA GLU A 98 -14.68 -2.78 1.56
C GLU A 98 -14.81 -1.63 0.56
N TYR A 99 -13.67 -1.00 0.25
CA TYR A 99 -13.54 0.05 -0.75
C TYR A 99 -12.29 -0.22 -1.60
N ASN A 100 -12.47 -0.24 -2.93
CA ASN A 100 -11.39 -0.38 -3.91
C ASN A 100 -10.75 1.00 -4.14
N VAL A 101 -9.48 1.14 -3.80
CA VAL A 101 -8.77 2.41 -3.79
C VAL A 101 -7.45 2.32 -4.56
N GLN A 102 -7.18 3.30 -5.42
CA GLN A 102 -5.96 3.36 -6.22
C GLN A 102 -4.75 3.56 -5.30
N ILE A 103 -3.66 2.88 -5.62
CA ILE A 103 -2.39 3.03 -4.89
C ILE A 103 -1.65 4.21 -5.50
N ASP A 104 -1.50 5.29 -4.75
CA ASP A 104 -0.97 6.55 -5.26
C ASP A 104 0.14 7.11 -4.35
N THR A 105 1.40 7.04 -4.78
CA THR A 105 2.53 7.67 -4.08
C THR A 105 2.71 9.15 -4.43
N GLY A 106 1.93 9.66 -5.39
CA GLY A 106 1.87 11.06 -5.79
C GLY A 106 0.93 11.93 -4.95
N SER A 107 0.07 11.35 -4.11
CA SER A 107 -0.83 12.10 -3.21
C SER A 107 -0.76 11.65 -1.75
N ASP A 108 -1.22 12.49 -0.82
CA ASP A 108 -1.04 12.26 0.62
C ASP A 108 -2.16 11.45 1.28
N ILE A 109 -3.42 11.71 0.94
CA ILE A 109 -4.54 11.26 1.77
C ILE A 109 -5.22 10.03 1.19
N LEU A 110 -5.70 9.15 2.07
CA LEU A 110 -6.79 8.25 1.70
C LEU A 110 -8.06 9.08 1.58
N TRP A 111 -8.81 8.91 0.50
CA TRP A 111 -10.20 9.32 0.42
C TRP A 111 -11.05 8.27 -0.28
N VAL A 112 -12.33 8.25 0.08
CA VAL A 112 -13.36 7.41 -0.55
C VAL A 112 -14.58 8.25 -0.89
N THR A 113 -15.37 7.81 -1.86
CA THR A 113 -16.57 8.52 -2.31
C THR A 113 -17.67 8.43 -1.25
N CYS A 114 -18.22 9.56 -0.79
CA CYS A 114 -19.34 9.59 0.13
C CYS A 114 -20.64 9.16 -0.56
N SER A 115 -21.58 8.62 0.21
CA SER A 115 -22.97 8.37 -0.22
C SER A 115 -23.69 9.64 -0.69
N SER A 116 -23.32 10.79 -0.14
CA SER A 116 -23.85 12.11 -0.50
C SER A 116 -23.25 12.72 -1.77
N CYS A 117 -22.31 12.05 -2.46
CA CYS A 117 -21.78 12.57 -3.72
C CYS A 117 -22.78 12.31 -4.86
N ASP A 118 -23.39 13.38 -5.39
CA ASP A 118 -24.41 13.28 -6.43
C ASP A 118 -23.84 13.20 -7.85
N ASP A 119 -22.68 13.83 -8.08
CA ASP A 119 -21.99 13.95 -9.37
C ASP A 119 -20.89 12.90 -9.58
N CYS A 120 -20.68 12.00 -8.63
CA CYS A 120 -19.67 10.94 -8.72
C CYS A 120 -20.11 9.74 -9.60
N PRO A 121 -19.17 9.01 -10.22
CA PRO A 121 -19.46 7.79 -10.96
C PRO A 121 -20.24 6.78 -10.14
N ARG A 122 -21.28 6.19 -10.73
CA ARG A 122 -22.10 5.12 -10.11
C ARG A 122 -21.82 3.73 -10.66
N THR A 123 -20.98 3.64 -11.68
CA THR A 123 -20.57 2.38 -12.32
C THR A 123 -19.09 2.43 -12.66
N SER A 124 -18.46 1.26 -12.70
CA SER A 124 -17.06 1.10 -13.08
C SER A 124 -16.92 0.21 -14.31
N GLY A 125 -16.17 0.68 -15.30
CA GLY A 125 -15.72 -0.09 -16.46
C GLY A 125 -14.70 -1.17 -16.11
N LEU A 126 -14.18 -1.17 -14.88
CA LEU A 126 -13.25 -2.18 -14.37
C LEU A 126 -13.94 -3.47 -13.90
N GLY A 127 -15.28 -3.50 -13.94
CA GLY A 127 -16.07 -4.63 -13.42
C GLY A 127 -16.05 -4.73 -11.90
N VAL A 128 -15.67 -3.67 -11.20
CA VAL A 128 -15.79 -3.58 -9.73
C VAL A 128 -17.11 -2.92 -9.36
N GLU A 129 -17.73 -3.41 -8.29
CA GLU A 129 -18.90 -2.76 -7.70
C GLU A 129 -18.45 -1.57 -6.86
N LEU A 130 -19.01 -0.39 -7.17
CA LEU A 130 -18.66 0.84 -6.46
C LEU A 130 -19.39 0.94 -5.12
N ASN A 131 -18.62 1.19 -4.06
CA ASN A 131 -19.08 1.38 -2.70
C ASN A 131 -18.97 2.85 -2.30
N PHE A 132 -20.03 3.35 -1.66
CA PHE A 132 -20.09 4.70 -1.15
C PHE A 132 -20.03 4.68 0.38
N TYR A 133 -19.14 5.48 0.96
CA TYR A 133 -18.98 5.60 2.39
C TYR A 133 -20.11 6.44 2.99
N ASP A 134 -20.72 5.91 4.05
CA ASP A 134 -21.79 6.58 4.77
C ASP A 134 -21.46 6.57 6.27
N ALA A 135 -21.15 7.75 6.81
CA ALA A 135 -20.81 7.91 8.21
C ALA A 135 -21.99 7.57 9.13
N THR A 136 -23.24 7.69 8.67
CA THR A 136 -24.43 7.50 9.51
C THR A 136 -24.70 6.04 9.87
N VAL A 137 -24.14 5.11 9.09
CA VAL A 137 -24.30 3.65 9.29
C VAL A 137 -23.12 3.01 10.01
N SER A 138 -22.04 3.76 10.26
CA SER A 138 -20.87 3.28 11.00
C SER A 138 -20.93 3.74 12.46
N SER A 139 -20.94 2.81 13.40
CA SER A 139 -20.99 3.14 14.84
C SER A 139 -19.69 3.75 15.38
N THR A 140 -18.60 3.73 14.58
CA THR A 140 -17.29 4.28 14.95
C THR A 140 -16.91 5.51 14.15
N ALA A 141 -17.77 5.94 13.22
CA ALA A 141 -17.56 7.17 12.47
C ALA A 141 -17.67 8.39 13.38
N SER A 142 -16.72 9.31 13.21
CA SER A 142 -16.68 10.59 13.90
C SER A 142 -16.31 11.68 12.91
N PRO A 143 -17.24 12.61 12.58
CA PRO A 143 -16.93 13.75 11.71
C PRO A 143 -15.84 14.63 12.33
N ILE A 144 -14.88 15.09 11.52
CA ILE A 144 -13.87 16.04 11.99
C ILE A 144 -14.45 17.45 11.96
N SER A 145 -14.61 18.05 13.13
CA SER A 145 -15.09 19.42 13.25
C SER A 145 -14.00 20.44 12.98
N CYS A 146 -14.37 21.69 12.70
CA CYS A 146 -13.40 22.77 12.52
C CYS A 146 -12.56 23.09 13.77
N ALA A 147 -13.10 22.82 14.96
CA ALA A 147 -12.40 23.03 16.23
C ALA A 147 -11.45 21.87 16.58
N ASP A 148 -11.47 20.78 15.81
CA ASP A 148 -10.61 19.63 16.04
C ASP A 148 -9.14 20.02 15.80
N GLN A 149 -8.24 19.53 16.66
CA GLN A 149 -6.81 19.76 16.53
C GLN A 149 -6.26 19.21 15.22
N VAL A 150 -6.81 18.08 14.74
CA VAL A 150 -6.47 17.52 13.45
C VAL A 150 -6.78 18.55 12.36
N CYS A 151 -7.99 19.12 12.35
CA CYS A 151 -8.35 20.16 11.39
C CYS A 151 -7.41 21.37 11.46
N ALA A 152 -7.15 21.88 12.68
CA ALA A 152 -6.25 23.01 12.88
C ALA A 152 -4.82 22.75 12.38
N SER A 153 -4.33 21.51 12.51
CA SER A 153 -3.01 21.11 12.02
C SER A 153 -2.91 21.03 10.49
N ILE A 154 -4.00 20.65 9.82
CA ILE A 154 -4.06 20.47 8.35
C ILE A 154 -4.35 21.80 7.64
N VAL A 155 -5.09 22.72 8.28
CA VAL A 155 -5.32 24.08 7.74
C VAL A 155 -3.99 24.82 7.56
N GLN A 156 -2.99 24.56 8.41
CA GLN A 156 -1.65 25.14 8.29
C GLN A 156 -0.90 24.67 7.04
N THR A 157 -1.28 23.52 6.47
CA THR A 157 -0.69 22.94 5.25
C THR A 157 -1.60 23.12 4.02
N THR A 158 -2.52 24.09 4.04
CA THR A 158 -3.46 24.41 2.94
C THR A 158 -4.28 23.23 2.42
N SER A 159 -4.46 22.19 3.25
CA SER A 159 -5.09 20.91 2.88
C SER A 159 -6.45 20.72 3.55
N ALA A 160 -6.93 21.76 4.24
CA ALA A 160 -8.23 21.79 4.88
C ALA A 160 -8.86 23.18 4.79
N GLU A 161 -10.18 23.21 4.59
CA GLU A 161 -11.00 24.41 4.62
C GLU A 161 -12.13 24.19 5.63
N CYS A 162 -12.25 25.06 6.63
CA CYS A 162 -13.36 24.96 7.58
C CYS A 162 -14.64 25.52 6.94
N SER A 163 -15.67 24.68 6.79
CA SER A 163 -17.01 25.16 6.50
C SER A 163 -17.65 25.71 7.77
N THR A 164 -17.84 27.02 7.82
CA THR A 164 -18.50 27.69 8.95
C THR A 164 -19.98 27.35 9.05
N GLU A 165 -20.61 26.92 7.94
CA GLU A 165 -22.02 26.56 7.89
C GLU A 165 -22.29 25.16 8.45
N THR A 166 -21.45 24.18 8.11
CA THR A 166 -21.62 22.78 8.56
C THR A 166 -20.74 22.43 9.76
N ASN A 167 -19.81 23.31 10.16
CA ASN A 167 -18.78 23.07 11.17
C ASN A 167 -17.93 21.81 10.86
N GLN A 168 -17.77 21.48 9.57
CA GLN A 168 -16.98 20.34 9.11
C GLN A 168 -15.63 20.80 8.57
N CYS A 169 -14.60 20.01 8.84
CA CYS A 169 -13.29 20.18 8.24
C CYS A 169 -13.30 19.65 6.80
N GLY A 170 -13.45 20.56 5.85
CA GLY A 170 -13.44 20.29 4.41
C GLY A 170 -12.03 20.08 3.86
N TYR A 171 -11.94 19.51 2.67
CA TYR A 171 -10.71 19.49 1.86
C TYR A 171 -11.03 19.64 0.38
N THR A 172 -10.09 20.21 -0.35
CA THR A 172 -10.08 20.25 -1.82
C THR A 172 -8.70 19.79 -2.28
N PHE A 173 -8.67 18.85 -3.22
CA PHE A 173 -7.44 18.26 -3.74
C PHE A 173 -7.47 18.27 -5.27
N GLN A 174 -6.36 18.64 -5.90
CA GLN A 174 -6.20 18.67 -7.35
C GLN A 174 -4.98 17.84 -7.74
N TYR A 175 -5.16 16.96 -8.72
CA TYR A 175 -4.12 16.08 -9.24
C TYR A 175 -3.40 16.71 -10.43
N GLY A 176 -2.22 16.17 -10.75
CA GLY A 176 -1.38 16.66 -11.86
C GLY A 176 -2.03 16.53 -13.24
N ASP A 177 -3.01 15.65 -13.40
CA ASP A 177 -3.82 15.50 -14.62
C ASP A 177 -4.96 16.55 -14.73
N GLY A 178 -5.09 17.42 -13.73
CA GLY A 178 -6.14 18.44 -13.64
C GLY A 178 -7.46 17.94 -13.05
N SER A 179 -7.60 16.64 -12.77
CA SER A 179 -8.74 16.14 -12.01
C SER A 179 -8.69 16.60 -10.56
N GLY A 180 -9.81 16.52 -9.86
CA GLY A 180 -9.86 16.99 -8.47
C GLY A 180 -11.05 16.46 -7.71
N THR A 181 -10.94 16.52 -6.39
CA THR A 181 -11.99 16.09 -5.47
C THR A 181 -12.13 17.06 -4.30
N THR A 182 -13.37 17.27 -3.88
CA THR A 182 -13.71 18.08 -2.70
C THR A 182 -14.60 17.26 -1.77
N GLY A 183 -14.44 17.46 -0.47
CA GLY A 183 -15.17 16.70 0.53
C GLY A 183 -14.90 17.19 1.94
N HIS A 184 -15.09 16.30 2.92
CA HIS A 184 -14.80 16.56 4.33
C HIS A 184 -14.06 15.40 4.98
N TYR A 185 -13.27 15.70 6.00
CA TYR A 185 -12.56 14.68 6.77
C TYR A 185 -13.48 13.98 7.78
N VAL A 186 -13.30 12.67 7.89
CA VAL A 186 -13.96 11.81 8.87
C VAL A 186 -12.93 10.92 9.52
N ALA A 187 -13.08 10.67 10.82
CA ALA A 187 -12.38 9.61 11.52
C ALA A 187 -13.23 8.34 11.58
N ASP A 188 -12.65 7.20 11.24
CA ASP A 188 -13.27 5.89 11.45
C ASP A 188 -12.19 4.79 11.57
N LEU A 189 -12.59 3.57 11.92
CA LEU A 189 -11.69 2.43 11.99
C LEU A 189 -11.32 1.92 10.60
N LEU A 190 -10.00 1.86 10.33
CA LEU A 190 -9.44 1.05 9.26
C LEU A 190 -9.11 -0.33 9.80
N TYR A 191 -9.57 -1.38 9.11
CA TYR A 191 -9.28 -2.77 9.43
C TYR A 191 -8.22 -3.35 8.50
N PHE A 192 -7.28 -4.06 9.08
CA PHE A 192 -6.13 -4.60 8.38
C PHE A 192 -5.58 -5.86 9.06
N ASP A 193 -4.90 -6.70 8.29
CA ASP A 193 -4.17 -7.83 8.85
C ASP A 193 -2.75 -7.37 9.17
N THR A 194 -2.23 -7.71 10.35
CA THR A 194 -0.84 -7.43 10.72
C THR A 194 -0.01 -8.71 10.79
N VAL A 195 1.23 -8.63 10.36
CA VAL A 195 2.23 -9.66 10.50
C VAL A 195 3.24 -9.22 11.56
N LEU A 196 3.37 -10.01 12.63
CA LEU A 196 4.33 -9.81 13.69
C LEU A 196 5.19 -11.06 13.84
N GLY A 197 6.43 -11.00 13.34
CA GLY A 197 7.32 -12.15 13.27
C GLY A 197 6.74 -13.22 12.35
N THR A 198 6.42 -14.41 12.88
CA THR A 198 5.77 -15.48 12.11
C THR A 198 4.25 -15.54 12.27
N SER A 199 3.68 -14.62 13.04
CA SER A 199 2.25 -14.62 13.38
C SER A 199 1.48 -13.63 12.52
N LEU A 200 0.41 -14.10 11.89
CA LEU A 200 -0.61 -13.27 11.26
C LEU A 200 -1.70 -12.95 12.28
N ILE A 201 -1.90 -11.67 12.59
CA ILE A 201 -3.02 -11.18 13.38
C ILE A 201 -4.03 -10.58 12.41
N ALA A 202 -5.04 -11.37 12.08
CA ALA A 202 -6.11 -10.92 11.20
C ALA A 202 -7.05 -9.92 11.92
N ASN A 203 -7.68 -9.04 11.14
CA ASN A 203 -8.71 -8.10 11.63
C ASN A 203 -8.24 -7.19 12.79
N SER A 204 -6.97 -6.79 12.77
CA SER A 204 -6.55 -5.63 13.56
C SER A 204 -7.23 -4.38 13.03
N SER A 205 -7.34 -3.35 13.86
CA SER A 205 -7.94 -2.08 13.45
C SER A 205 -7.29 -0.91 14.14
N ALA A 206 -7.31 0.25 13.49
CA ALA A 206 -6.92 1.51 14.10
C ALA A 206 -7.79 2.65 13.57
N PRO A 207 -8.12 3.66 14.41
CA PRO A 207 -8.80 4.85 13.94
C PRO A 207 -7.89 5.59 12.97
N ILE A 208 -8.40 6.04 11.83
CA ILE A 208 -7.69 6.90 10.89
C ILE A 208 -8.61 8.04 10.48
N VAL A 209 -8.01 9.15 10.07
CA VAL A 209 -8.68 10.28 9.42
C VAL A 209 -8.50 10.15 7.92
N PHE A 210 -9.58 10.22 7.16
CA PHE A 210 -9.57 10.13 5.71
C PHE A 210 -10.59 11.08 5.09
N GLY A 211 -10.46 11.35 3.79
CA GLY A 211 -11.39 12.17 3.05
C GLY A 211 -12.66 11.40 2.68
N CYS A 212 -13.82 11.97 2.98
CA CYS A 212 -15.09 11.58 2.39
C CYS A 212 -15.39 12.57 1.25
N SER A 213 -15.26 12.10 0.02
CA SER A 213 -15.42 12.89 -1.20
C SER A 213 -16.89 13.12 -1.53
N THR A 214 -17.31 14.38 -1.63
CA THR A 214 -18.68 14.79 -1.97
C THR A 214 -18.80 15.37 -3.38
N SER A 215 -17.68 15.60 -4.06
CA SER A 215 -17.65 15.97 -5.49
C SER A 215 -16.31 15.55 -6.11
N GLN A 216 -16.38 15.20 -7.40
CA GLN A 216 -15.25 14.81 -8.23
C GLN A 216 -15.32 15.55 -9.57
N SER A 217 -14.16 15.83 -10.16
CA SER A 217 -14.04 16.54 -11.43
C SER A 217 -12.95 15.94 -12.31
N GLY A 218 -13.00 16.27 -13.61
CA GLY A 218 -12.02 15.79 -14.58
C GLY A 218 -12.05 14.27 -14.73
N ASP A 219 -10.87 13.65 -14.78
CA ASP A 219 -10.71 12.22 -15.05
C ASP A 219 -11.30 11.30 -13.97
N LEU A 220 -11.49 11.79 -12.74
CA LEU A 220 -12.17 11.05 -11.67
C LEU A 220 -13.66 10.80 -11.96
N THR A 221 -14.29 11.61 -12.80
CA THR A 221 -15.72 11.44 -13.17
C THR A 221 -15.93 10.39 -14.26
N LYS A 222 -14.86 9.86 -14.85
CA LYS A 222 -14.96 8.91 -15.97
C LYS A 222 -15.24 7.51 -15.44
N THR A 223 -16.31 6.90 -15.96
CA THR A 223 -16.76 5.58 -15.52
C THR A 223 -15.88 4.43 -16.00
N ASP A 224 -15.09 4.61 -17.06
CA ASP A 224 -14.21 3.58 -17.63
C ASP A 224 -13.17 3.04 -16.63
N ARG A 225 -12.72 3.89 -15.71
CA ARG A 225 -11.71 3.56 -14.68
C ARG A 225 -12.14 3.91 -13.24
N ALA A 226 -13.43 4.17 -13.03
CA ALA A 226 -13.93 4.55 -11.71
C ALA A 226 -13.66 3.48 -10.65
N ILE A 227 -13.28 3.92 -9.46
CA ILE A 227 -13.06 3.13 -8.26
C ILE A 227 -13.56 3.92 -7.05
N ASP A 228 -13.53 3.33 -5.85
CA ASP A 228 -14.16 3.91 -4.67
C ASP A 228 -13.40 5.11 -4.11
N GLY A 229 -12.12 5.26 -4.44
CA GLY A 229 -11.31 6.44 -4.15
C GLY A 229 -9.81 6.23 -4.37
N ILE A 230 -8.98 7.02 -3.70
CA ILE A 230 -7.51 6.94 -3.81
C ILE A 230 -6.90 6.76 -2.43
N PHE A 231 -5.94 5.85 -2.35
CA PHE A 231 -5.10 5.60 -1.19
C PHE A 231 -3.75 6.31 -1.40
N GLY A 232 -3.66 7.54 -0.91
CA GLY A 232 -2.43 8.33 -0.93
C GLY A 232 -1.36 7.84 0.06
N PHE A 233 -0.11 7.81 -0.40
CA PHE A 233 1.08 7.37 0.33
C PHE A 233 2.08 8.49 0.60
N GLY A 234 1.72 9.73 0.30
CA GLY A 234 2.59 10.89 0.44
C GLY A 234 3.14 11.08 1.86
N GLN A 235 4.13 11.96 1.95
CA GLN A 235 4.99 12.05 3.13
C GLN A 235 4.33 12.79 4.31
N GLN A 236 3.17 13.43 4.07
CA GLN A 236 2.48 14.26 5.05
C GLN A 236 1.80 13.45 6.16
N GLY A 237 1.38 14.17 7.22
CA GLY A 237 0.84 13.57 8.44
C GLY A 237 -0.47 12.81 8.28
N LEU A 238 -1.26 13.12 7.24
CA LEU A 238 -2.54 12.47 6.97
C LEU A 238 -2.46 11.19 6.14
N SER A 239 -1.32 10.85 5.58
CA SER A 239 -1.20 9.54 4.94
C SER A 239 -1.42 8.43 5.98
N VAL A 240 -2.10 7.36 5.57
CA VAL A 240 -2.43 6.26 6.51
C VAL A 240 -1.16 5.71 7.15
N ILE A 241 -0.06 5.63 6.39
CA ILE A 241 1.24 5.19 6.92
C ILE A 241 1.74 6.11 8.05
N SER A 242 1.64 7.43 7.89
CA SER A 242 2.00 8.40 8.94
C SER A 242 1.12 8.24 10.18
N GLN A 243 -0.19 8.05 9.99
CA GLN A 243 -1.17 7.89 11.07
C GLN A 243 -1.03 6.58 11.85
N LEU A 244 -0.67 5.48 11.17
CA LEU A 244 -0.41 4.20 11.84
C LEU A 244 0.97 4.23 12.52
N SER A 245 1.97 4.86 11.92
CA SER A 245 3.31 4.93 12.48
C SER A 245 3.40 5.83 13.71
N SER A 246 2.69 6.95 13.74
CA SER A 246 2.62 7.82 14.94
C SER A 246 2.02 7.11 16.17
N ARG A 247 1.29 6.02 15.94
CA ARG A 247 0.70 5.16 16.99
C ARG A 247 1.53 3.92 17.29
N GLY A 248 2.70 3.76 16.67
CA GLY A 248 3.58 2.60 16.87
C GLY A 248 3.05 1.29 16.28
N ILE A 249 2.08 1.35 15.36
CA ILE A 249 1.49 0.16 14.75
C ILE A 249 2.42 -0.45 13.71
N THR A 250 3.01 0.40 12.87
CA THR A 250 3.97 0.03 11.80
C THR A 250 5.10 1.05 11.74
N PRO A 251 6.32 0.67 11.32
CA PRO A 251 7.33 1.64 10.90
C PRO A 251 6.79 2.59 9.82
N LYS A 252 7.33 3.82 9.73
CA LYS A 252 6.99 4.80 8.67
C LYS A 252 7.69 4.45 7.36
N VAL A 253 7.49 3.24 6.87
CA VAL A 253 8.03 2.67 5.65
C VAL A 253 6.94 1.85 5.00
N PHE A 254 6.89 1.81 3.67
CA PHE A 254 6.00 0.94 2.94
C PHE A 254 6.74 0.42 1.70
N SER A 255 6.18 -0.60 1.06
CA SER A 255 6.74 -1.19 -0.15
C SER A 255 5.62 -1.70 -1.04
N HIS A 256 5.75 -1.52 -2.35
CA HIS A 256 4.84 -2.12 -3.32
C HIS A 256 5.62 -2.86 -4.40
N CYS A 257 5.09 -4.01 -4.82
CA CYS A 257 5.58 -4.77 -5.97
C CYS A 257 4.43 -4.89 -6.96
N LEU A 258 4.49 -4.10 -8.03
CA LEU A 258 3.44 -3.99 -9.04
C LEU A 258 3.85 -4.81 -10.27
N LYS A 259 3.05 -5.79 -10.65
CA LYS A 259 3.38 -6.72 -11.73
C LYS A 259 2.98 -6.16 -13.09
N GLY A 260 3.96 -5.88 -13.94
CA GLY A 260 3.72 -5.34 -15.29
C GLY A 260 3.30 -6.36 -16.37
N GLU A 261 3.33 -7.66 -16.09
CA GLU A 261 3.07 -8.73 -17.07
C GLU A 261 1.75 -9.50 -16.82
N GLY A 262 1.13 -9.97 -17.91
CA GLY A 262 -0.07 -10.81 -17.87
C GLY A 262 -1.27 -10.08 -17.25
N ASN A 263 -1.93 -10.70 -16.27
CA ASN A 263 -3.12 -10.14 -15.62
C ASN A 263 -2.82 -9.07 -14.55
N GLY A 264 -1.58 -8.60 -14.46
CA GLY A 264 -1.15 -7.60 -13.48
C GLY A 264 -1.25 -8.05 -12.01
N GLY A 265 -1.64 -7.12 -11.14
CA GLY A 265 -1.71 -7.29 -9.68
C GLY A 265 -0.38 -7.06 -8.97
N GLY A 266 -0.27 -7.52 -7.72
CA GLY A 266 0.92 -7.29 -6.91
C GLY A 266 0.70 -7.43 -5.41
N ILE A 267 1.63 -6.85 -4.64
CA ILE A 267 1.57 -6.81 -3.19
C ILE A 267 1.93 -5.40 -2.72
N LEU A 268 1.22 -4.92 -1.70
CA LEU A 268 1.47 -3.66 -1.02
C LEU A 268 1.60 -3.94 0.48
N VAL A 269 2.65 -3.40 1.08
CA VAL A 269 2.99 -3.63 2.48
C VAL A 269 3.22 -2.30 3.18
N LEU A 270 2.56 -2.06 4.32
CA LEU A 270 2.96 -1.02 5.27
C LEU A 270 3.89 -1.66 6.30
N GLY A 271 5.13 -1.21 6.32
CA GLY A 271 6.21 -1.81 7.08
C GLY A 271 7.44 -2.02 6.20
N GLU A 272 8.50 -2.52 6.83
CA GLU A 272 9.79 -2.71 6.18
C GLU A 272 9.93 -4.13 5.62
N ILE A 273 10.44 -4.22 4.39
CA ILE A 273 10.84 -5.48 3.76
C ILE A 273 12.37 -5.57 3.80
N LEU A 274 12.90 -6.68 4.32
CA LEU A 274 14.33 -6.94 4.29
C LEU A 274 14.68 -7.85 3.12
N ASP A 275 15.29 -7.28 2.08
CA ASP A 275 15.91 -8.02 0.99
C ASP A 275 17.32 -7.47 0.74
N PRO A 276 18.38 -8.30 0.83
CA PRO A 276 19.77 -7.85 0.65
C PRO A 276 20.07 -7.31 -0.76
N ARG A 277 19.14 -7.47 -1.70
CA ARG A 277 19.25 -6.95 -3.08
C ARG A 277 18.66 -5.54 -3.23
N ILE A 278 18.06 -4.97 -2.19
CA ILE A 278 17.53 -3.60 -2.24
C ILE A 278 18.68 -2.61 -2.42
N VAL A 279 18.52 -1.74 -3.40
CA VAL A 279 19.39 -0.59 -3.64
C VAL A 279 18.69 0.68 -3.17
N TYR A 280 19.46 1.58 -2.56
CA TYR A 280 18.92 2.80 -1.95
C TYR A 280 19.41 4.04 -2.69
N SER A 281 18.51 5.02 -2.82
CA SER A 281 18.82 6.38 -3.21
C SER A 281 18.23 7.32 -2.16
N PRO A 282 18.92 8.41 -1.78
CA PRO A 282 18.33 9.40 -0.88
C PRO A 282 17.12 10.06 -1.53
N LEU A 283 16.07 10.25 -0.73
CA LEU A 283 14.98 11.16 -1.07
C LEU A 283 15.46 12.60 -0.99
N VAL A 284 14.97 13.46 -1.87
CA VAL A 284 15.21 14.89 -1.80
C VAL A 284 14.42 15.46 -0.61
N PRO A 285 15.07 16.15 0.34
CA PRO A 285 14.38 16.68 1.51
C PRO A 285 13.42 17.82 1.16
N SER A 286 12.39 17.99 1.99
CA SER A 286 11.43 19.10 1.90
C SER A 286 10.69 19.20 0.56
N GLN A 287 10.43 18.06 -0.08
CA GLN A 287 9.59 17.96 -1.28
C GLN A 287 8.21 17.42 -0.92
N ALA A 288 7.20 17.80 -1.72
CA ALA A 288 5.83 17.32 -1.53
C ALA A 288 5.67 15.82 -1.84
N HIS A 289 6.41 15.32 -2.84
CA HIS A 289 6.32 13.94 -3.30
C HIS A 289 7.61 13.16 -2.99
N TYR A 290 7.64 11.86 -3.30
CA TYR A 290 8.85 11.04 -3.24
C TYR A 290 9.82 11.40 -4.36
N ASN A 291 10.54 12.50 -4.16
CA ASN A 291 11.52 13.00 -5.11
C ASN A 291 12.87 12.31 -4.92
N VAL A 292 13.54 11.97 -6.03
CA VAL A 292 14.90 11.40 -6.05
C VAL A 292 15.84 12.25 -6.93
N TYR A 293 17.14 12.14 -6.69
CA TYR A 293 18.16 12.78 -7.50
C TYR A 293 18.48 11.96 -8.76
N LEU A 294 17.80 12.24 -9.88
CA LEU A 294 18.18 11.70 -11.18
C LEU A 294 19.41 12.45 -11.71
N GLN A 295 20.50 11.73 -11.98
CA GLN A 295 21.75 12.34 -12.45
C GLN A 295 21.92 12.28 -13.97
N SER A 296 21.54 11.15 -14.56
CA SER A 296 21.68 10.87 -15.98
C SER A 296 20.82 9.68 -16.38
N ILE A 297 20.53 9.56 -17.67
CA ILE A 297 19.86 8.39 -18.26
C ILE A 297 20.87 7.68 -19.16
N ALA A 298 20.89 6.34 -19.11
CA ALA A 298 21.72 5.52 -19.99
C ALA A 298 20.86 4.53 -20.76
N VAL A 299 21.14 4.35 -22.05
CA VAL A 299 20.52 3.34 -22.91
C VAL A 299 21.61 2.42 -23.42
N ASN A 300 21.46 1.11 -23.19
CA ASN A 300 22.47 0.09 -23.52
C ASN A 300 23.89 0.44 -23.00
N GLY A 301 23.97 0.97 -21.78
CA GLY A 301 25.21 1.38 -21.13
C GLY A 301 25.83 2.68 -21.66
N GLN A 302 25.22 3.35 -22.64
CA GLN A 302 25.67 4.65 -23.15
C GLN A 302 24.83 5.78 -22.56
N LEU A 303 25.49 6.81 -22.03
CA LEU A 303 24.79 7.98 -21.50
C LEU A 303 24.07 8.72 -22.63
N VAL A 304 22.80 9.05 -22.39
CA VAL A 304 22.03 9.93 -23.27
C VAL A 304 22.61 11.34 -23.15
N PRO A 305 22.89 12.05 -24.27
CA PRO A 305 23.53 13.36 -24.24
C PRO A 305 22.55 14.46 -23.82
N VAL A 306 22.26 14.53 -22.52
CA VAL A 306 21.40 15.53 -21.89
C VAL A 306 22.21 16.28 -20.84
N ASP A 307 22.07 17.60 -20.78
CA ASP A 307 22.69 18.41 -19.73
C ASP A 307 22.15 17.99 -18.35
N PRO A 308 23.00 17.60 -17.37
CA PRO A 308 22.54 17.18 -16.05
C PRO A 308 21.66 18.20 -15.31
N SER A 309 21.77 19.50 -15.65
CA SER A 309 20.90 20.56 -15.10
C SER A 309 19.43 20.39 -15.48
N VAL A 310 19.11 19.60 -16.52
CA VAL A 310 17.75 19.23 -16.89
C VAL A 310 17.07 18.41 -15.80
N PHE A 311 17.85 17.58 -15.08
CA PHE A 311 17.36 16.72 -14.00
C PHE A 311 17.53 17.33 -12.60
N ALA A 312 18.20 18.48 -12.50
CA ALA A 312 18.42 19.15 -11.22
C ALA A 312 17.07 19.53 -10.57
N THR A 313 16.97 19.26 -9.27
CA THR A 313 15.77 19.66 -8.51
C THR A 313 15.81 21.18 -8.30
N SER A 314 14.80 21.88 -8.81
CA SER A 314 14.68 23.34 -8.66
C SER A 314 13.26 23.80 -8.96
N GLY A 315 12.63 24.52 -8.04
CA GLY A 315 11.28 25.07 -8.26
C GLY A 315 10.27 23.97 -8.65
N ASN A 316 9.89 23.95 -9.92
CA ASN A 316 8.96 22.99 -10.53
C ASN A 316 9.65 21.81 -11.25
N ARG A 317 10.96 21.62 -11.06
CA ARG A 317 11.75 20.51 -11.64
C ARG A 317 12.15 19.52 -10.56
N GLY A 318 12.08 18.24 -10.88
CA GLY A 318 12.52 17.14 -10.03
C GLY A 318 12.12 15.81 -10.66
N THR A 319 12.60 14.71 -10.08
CA THR A 319 12.19 13.36 -10.47
C THR A 319 11.35 12.76 -9.36
N ILE A 320 10.10 12.44 -9.65
CA ILE A 320 9.14 11.89 -8.68
C ILE A 320 8.97 10.39 -8.95
N VAL A 321 8.92 9.60 -7.89
CA VAL A 321 8.52 8.18 -7.96
C VAL A 321 7.03 8.09 -7.64
N ASP A 322 6.23 7.79 -8.66
CA ASP A 322 4.77 7.87 -8.60
C ASP A 322 4.09 6.60 -9.12
N SER A 323 3.40 5.86 -8.25
CA SER A 323 2.55 4.71 -8.62
C SER A 323 1.18 5.13 -9.16
N GLY A 324 0.76 6.37 -8.91
CA GLY A 324 -0.51 6.94 -9.37
C GLY A 324 -0.47 7.37 -10.84
N THR A 325 0.72 7.48 -11.42
CA THR A 325 0.93 7.87 -12.82
C THR A 325 1.31 6.65 -13.67
N THR A 326 0.49 6.33 -14.67
CA THR A 326 0.66 5.13 -15.52
C THR A 326 1.97 5.08 -16.31
N LEU A 327 2.38 6.22 -16.89
CA LEU A 327 3.53 6.32 -17.79
C LEU A 327 4.66 7.14 -17.16
N SER A 328 5.90 6.86 -17.54
CA SER A 328 7.02 7.73 -17.18
C SER A 328 7.01 8.99 -18.05
N TYR A 329 6.99 10.15 -17.40
CA TYR A 329 7.15 11.45 -18.04
C TYR A 329 8.59 11.92 -17.83
N ILE A 330 9.24 12.32 -18.92
CA ILE A 330 10.60 12.86 -18.90
C ILE A 330 10.58 14.31 -19.37
N ALA A 331 11.53 15.10 -18.86
CA ALA A 331 11.68 16.50 -19.26
C ALA A 331 11.75 16.61 -20.79
N ALA A 332 11.12 17.64 -21.35
CA ALA A 332 11.02 17.82 -22.80
C ALA A 332 12.41 17.83 -23.47
N GLU A 333 13.40 18.44 -22.82
CA GLU A 333 14.78 18.51 -23.29
C GLU A 333 15.49 17.15 -23.30
N ALA A 334 15.02 16.18 -22.50
CA ALA A 334 15.54 14.83 -22.44
C ALA A 334 14.77 13.84 -23.34
N TYR A 335 13.56 14.21 -23.80
CA TYR A 335 12.65 13.29 -24.49
C TYR A 335 13.19 12.80 -25.82
N ASP A 336 13.46 13.69 -26.76
CA ASP A 336 13.95 13.33 -28.10
C ASP A 336 15.32 12.61 -28.06
N PRO A 337 16.32 13.07 -27.25
CA PRO A 337 17.57 12.34 -27.08
C PRO A 337 17.37 10.91 -26.54
N PHE A 338 16.49 10.75 -25.55
CA PHE A 338 16.19 9.43 -24.97
C PHE A 338 15.54 8.50 -25.99
N VAL A 339 14.48 8.96 -26.67
CA VAL A 339 13.77 8.17 -27.68
C VAL A 339 14.68 7.81 -28.86
N SER A 340 15.55 8.73 -29.28
CA SER A 340 16.54 8.48 -30.32
C SER A 340 17.56 7.42 -29.90
N ALA A 341 18.04 7.48 -28.65
CA ALA A 341 18.96 6.49 -28.10
C ALA A 341 18.32 5.09 -28.01
N VAL A 342 17.06 5.01 -27.56
CA VAL A 342 16.29 3.75 -27.54
C VAL A 342 16.08 3.21 -28.94
N SER A 343 15.60 4.03 -29.88
CA SER A 343 15.35 3.63 -31.26
C SER A 343 16.62 3.14 -31.96
N SER A 344 17.77 3.76 -31.67
CA SER A 344 19.07 3.34 -32.22
C SER A 344 19.61 2.06 -31.59
N ALA A 345 19.25 1.78 -30.33
CA ALA A 345 19.65 0.56 -29.63
C ALA A 345 18.82 -0.66 -30.05
N ILE A 346 17.61 -0.45 -30.56
CA ILE A 346 16.77 -1.52 -31.10
C ILE A 346 17.26 -1.86 -32.50
N THR A 347 17.97 -2.98 -32.64
CA THR A 347 18.13 -3.61 -33.96
C THR A 347 16.74 -4.04 -34.46
N LEU A 348 16.25 -3.39 -35.52
CA LEU A 348 15.09 -3.86 -36.28
C LEU A 348 15.47 -5.20 -36.92
N SER A 349 15.25 -6.31 -36.20
CA SER A 349 15.28 -7.64 -36.77
C SER A 349 14.02 -7.83 -37.60
N VAL A 350 13.96 -7.19 -38.76
CA VAL A 350 13.06 -7.62 -39.83
C VAL A 350 13.81 -8.72 -40.58
N SER A 351 13.52 -9.97 -40.23
CA SER A 351 13.77 -11.08 -41.13
C SER A 351 12.80 -10.94 -42.31
N THR A 352 13.32 -10.51 -43.45
CA THR A 352 12.68 -10.71 -44.76
C THR A 352 12.77 -12.18 -45.15
#